data_AF-A0A6G1DW13-F1
#
_entry.id   AF-A0A6G1DW13-F1
#
_cell.length_a   1.000
_cell.length_b   1.000
_cell.length_c   1.000
_cell.angle_alpha   90.00
_cell.angle_beta   90.00
_cell.angle_gamma   90.00
#
_symmetry.space_group_name_H-M   'P 1'
#
loop_
_entity.id
_entity.type
_entity.pdbx_description
1 polymer ?
#
loop_
_entity_poly.entity_id
_entity_poly.type
_entity_poly.pdbx_seq_one_letter_code
_entity_poly.pdbx_strand_id
1 'polypeptide(L)'
;MAWTATATVSLCCRLVRLPVVPYARRPPPLSTRCSAAQSPDAVDREYADLNLRPLYPNRGHHLRIRQHVNPLSSSFSEPTEPPEWKEVFDDPLLPLMVDIGCGSGRFLIWLAKNSGERRNYLGLEIRQKLVERSRFWVTELGLRNVYFMFANATVSFDQIVWSYPGPLSLVTILVSIFFFR
;
A
#
# COMPACT_ATOMS: atom_id res chain seq x y z
N MET A 1 -46.50 10.95 28.06
CA MET A 1 -45.98 12.28 27.68
C MET A 1 -45.46 12.17 26.25
N ALA A 2 -46.13 12.84 25.32
CA ALA A 2 -45.61 13.12 23.97
C ALA A 2 -44.24 13.84 24.10
N TRP A 3 -43.32 13.79 23.14
CA TRP A 3 -43.40 14.37 21.80
C TRP A 3 -42.42 13.70 20.83
N THR A 4 -42.87 13.45 19.61
CA THR A 4 -42.06 13.51 18.39
C THR A 4 -42.20 14.91 17.80
N ALA A 5 -41.11 15.51 17.33
CA ALA A 5 -41.18 16.57 16.32
C ALA A 5 -39.83 16.71 15.57
N THR A 6 -39.94 16.59 14.26
CA THR A 6 -38.92 16.75 13.22
C THR A 6 -38.82 18.22 12.79
N ALA A 7 -37.80 18.51 11.97
CA ALA A 7 -37.57 19.72 11.15
C ALA A 7 -36.76 20.83 11.86
N THR A 8 -35.91 21.64 11.21
CA THR A 8 -35.85 22.02 9.79
C THR A 8 -34.45 22.56 9.47
N VAL A 9 -33.98 22.33 8.24
CA VAL A 9 -32.86 23.05 7.63
C VAL A 9 -33.23 24.54 7.49
N SER A 10 -32.35 25.44 7.93
CA SER A 10 -32.44 26.87 7.57
C SER A 10 -31.06 27.37 7.15
N LEU A 11 -30.85 27.36 5.83
CA LEU A 11 -29.72 28.00 5.16
C LEU A 11 -29.93 29.52 5.24
N CYS A 12 -29.24 30.21 6.15
CA CYS A 12 -29.26 31.66 6.21
C CYS A 12 -28.06 32.22 5.45
N CYS A 13 -28.23 32.50 4.16
CA CYS A 13 -27.30 33.32 3.39
C CYS A 13 -27.38 34.77 3.90
N ARG A 14 -26.41 35.20 4.71
CA ARG A 14 -26.11 36.63 4.91
C ARG A 14 -24.99 37.04 3.96
N LEU A 15 -25.38 37.71 2.87
CA LEU A 15 -24.49 38.61 2.13
C LEU A 15 -24.11 39.76 3.08
N VAL A 16 -22.87 39.75 3.57
CA VAL A 16 -22.26 40.92 4.20
C VAL A 16 -21.33 41.55 3.17
N ARG A 17 -21.69 42.77 2.72
CA ARG A 17 -20.78 43.66 1.99
C ARG A 17 -19.55 43.93 2.86
N LEU A 18 -18.37 43.55 2.38
CA LEU A 18 -17.10 43.95 2.99
C LEU A 18 -16.73 45.36 2.52
N PRO A 19 -16.24 46.25 3.42
CA PRO A 19 -15.67 47.52 3.01
C PRO A 19 -14.30 47.30 2.38
N VAL A 20 -13.98 48.11 1.36
CA VAL A 20 -12.64 48.15 0.77
C VAL A 20 -11.70 48.82 1.78
N VAL A 21 -10.76 48.05 2.33
CA VAL A 21 -9.72 48.55 3.25
C VAL A 21 -8.43 48.79 2.44
N PRO A 22 -7.72 49.93 2.60
CA PRO A 22 -6.50 50.19 1.87
C PRO A 22 -5.37 49.27 2.35
N TYR A 23 -4.48 48.95 1.40
CA TYR A 23 -3.30 48.11 1.54
C TYR A 23 -2.49 48.40 2.82
N ALA A 24 -2.66 47.56 3.83
CA ALA A 24 -1.86 47.55 5.05
C ALA A 24 -1.09 46.22 5.16
N ARG A 25 0.14 46.33 5.66
CA ARG A 25 1.21 45.32 5.62
C ARG A 25 0.77 43.95 6.15
N ARG A 26 1.17 42.89 5.43
CA ARG A 26 0.96 41.48 5.81
C ARG A 26 1.51 41.22 7.23
N PRO A 27 0.76 40.58 8.13
CA PRO A 27 1.36 40.02 9.33
C PRO A 27 2.35 38.90 8.93
N PRO A 28 3.47 38.74 9.65
CA PRO A 28 4.39 37.64 9.37
C PRO A 28 3.65 36.31 9.55
N PRO A 29 3.95 35.29 8.74
CA PRO A 29 3.30 34.00 8.90
C PRO A 29 3.67 33.48 10.29
N LEU A 30 2.67 33.19 11.13
CA LEU A 30 2.88 32.22 12.19
C LEU A 30 3.19 30.91 11.47
N SER A 31 4.50 30.65 11.36
CA SER A 31 5.04 29.34 11.05
C SER A 31 4.77 28.44 12.26
N THR A 32 3.52 28.03 12.44
CA THR A 32 3.29 26.68 12.95
C THR A 32 3.88 25.76 11.91
N ARG A 33 5.15 25.38 12.12
CA ARG A 33 5.72 24.18 11.52
C ARG A 33 4.81 23.05 11.99
N CYS A 34 3.79 22.74 11.20
CA CYS A 34 3.36 21.35 11.11
C CYS A 34 4.60 20.61 10.63
N SER A 35 5.37 20.08 11.57
CA SER A 35 6.31 19.02 11.31
C SER A 35 5.46 17.82 10.88
N ALA A 36 4.96 17.85 9.65
CA ALA A 36 4.61 16.64 8.95
C ALA A 36 5.91 15.82 9.01
N ALA A 37 5.93 14.80 9.87
CA ALA A 37 6.99 13.83 9.86
C ALA A 37 7.21 13.44 8.40
N GLN A 38 8.47 13.40 7.96
CA GLN A 38 8.75 13.06 6.56
C GLN A 38 8.01 11.76 6.25
N SER A 39 7.37 11.67 5.08
CA SER A 39 6.45 10.56 4.76
C SER A 39 6.97 9.14 5.04
N PRO A 40 8.29 8.82 5.01
CA PRO A 40 8.80 7.53 5.45
C PRO A 40 8.53 7.25 6.94
N ASP A 41 8.69 8.25 7.81
CA ASP A 41 8.49 8.12 9.26
C ASP A 41 7.04 7.79 9.62
N ALA A 42 6.07 8.29 8.84
CA ALA A 42 4.66 8.01 9.10
C ALA A 42 4.30 6.55 8.80
N VAL A 43 4.78 6.02 7.66
CA VAL A 43 4.58 4.62 7.27
C VAL A 43 5.32 3.69 8.23
N ASP A 44 6.57 4.02 8.60
CA ASP A 44 7.33 3.20 9.54
C ASP A 44 6.69 3.17 10.93
N ARG A 45 6.00 4.25 11.36
CA ARG A 45 5.19 4.25 12.60
C ARG A 45 3.94 3.40 12.50
N GLU A 46 3.23 3.46 11.37
CA GLU A 46 1.99 2.69 11.17
C GLU A 46 2.22 1.18 11.26
N TYR A 47 3.37 0.71 10.77
CA TYR A 47 3.75 -0.71 10.76
C TYR A 47 4.87 -1.03 11.75
N ALA A 48 5.03 -0.25 12.82
CA ALA A 48 6.11 -0.41 13.79
C ALA A 48 6.03 -1.76 14.54
N ASP A 49 4.82 -2.26 14.76
CA ASP A 49 4.52 -3.55 15.41
C ASP A 49 5.07 -4.77 14.65
N LEU A 50 5.33 -4.62 13.35
CA LEU A 50 5.96 -5.67 12.54
C LEU A 50 7.42 -5.95 12.92
N ASN A 51 8.10 -4.99 13.56
CA ASN A 51 9.52 -5.12 13.96
C ASN A 51 10.44 -5.57 12.81
N LEU A 52 10.24 -5.02 11.61
CA LEU A 52 10.94 -5.42 10.39
C LEU A 52 12.43 -5.05 10.42
N ARG A 53 13.29 -6.04 10.29
CA ARG A 53 14.74 -5.84 10.23
C ARG A 53 15.19 -5.30 8.86
N PRO A 54 16.17 -4.40 8.77
CA PRO A 54 16.68 -3.94 7.49
C PRO A 54 17.45 -5.07 6.76
N LEU A 55 17.12 -5.30 5.48
CA LEU A 55 17.83 -6.28 4.64
C LEU A 55 19.31 -5.94 4.42
N TYR A 56 19.68 -4.66 4.40
CA TYR A 56 21.08 -4.22 4.27
C TYR A 56 21.46 -3.32 5.44
N PRO A 57 21.99 -3.89 6.55
CA PRO A 57 22.32 -3.12 7.75
C PRO A 57 23.38 -2.04 7.49
N ASN A 58 24.31 -2.30 6.55
CA ASN A 58 25.44 -1.41 6.27
C ASN A 58 25.16 -0.31 5.23
N ARG A 59 23.98 -0.28 4.59
CA ARG A 59 23.61 0.77 3.61
C ARG A 59 22.68 1.85 4.18
N GLY A 60 22.52 1.89 5.50
CA GLY A 60 21.50 2.69 6.17
C GLY A 60 20.08 2.24 5.81
N HIS A 61 19.08 2.80 6.49
CA HIS A 61 17.66 2.51 6.26
C HIS A 61 17.17 2.88 4.83
N HIS A 62 17.99 3.57 4.03
CA HIS A 62 17.62 4.13 2.74
C HIS A 62 18.24 3.37 1.57
N LEU A 63 17.65 2.22 1.25
CA LEU A 63 17.75 1.68 -0.10
C LEU A 63 17.10 2.66 -1.08
N ARG A 64 17.91 3.36 -1.87
CA ARG A 64 17.40 4.23 -2.95
C ARG A 64 16.75 3.35 -4.03
N ILE A 65 15.43 3.24 -3.96
CA ILE A 65 14.59 2.60 -4.97
C ILE A 65 13.95 3.71 -5.79
N ARG A 66 14.03 3.60 -7.12
CA ARG A 66 13.32 4.52 -8.01
C ARG A 66 11.83 4.30 -7.81
N GLN A 67 11.09 5.37 -7.60
CA GLN A 67 9.63 5.30 -7.43
C GLN A 67 8.96 4.87 -8.72
N HIS A 68 9.42 5.39 -9.86
CA HIS A 68 8.88 5.09 -11.18
C HIS A 68 9.69 3.99 -11.88
N VAL A 69 8.97 3.03 -12.44
CA VAL A 69 9.42 2.05 -13.42
C VAL A 69 8.48 2.20 -14.60
N ASN A 70 8.98 2.13 -15.84
CA ASN A 70 8.11 2.07 -17.01
C ASN A 70 7.64 0.62 -17.21
N PRO A 71 6.38 0.28 -16.90
CA PRO A 71 5.87 -1.09 -17.06
C PRO A 71 5.70 -1.49 -18.53
N LEU A 72 5.77 -0.54 -19.47
CA LEU A 72 5.63 -0.77 -20.92
C LEU A 72 6.97 -1.00 -21.62
N SER A 73 8.08 -1.13 -20.89
CA SER A 73 9.35 -1.48 -21.52
C SER A 73 9.33 -2.95 -21.99
N SER A 74 10.08 -3.26 -23.04
CA SER A 74 10.20 -4.63 -23.56
C SER A 74 10.65 -5.62 -22.50
N SER A 75 11.51 -5.21 -21.56
CA SER A 75 11.98 -6.02 -20.44
C SER A 75 10.90 -6.49 -19.47
N PHE A 76 9.70 -5.89 -19.51
CA PHE A 76 8.56 -6.27 -18.66
C PHE A 76 7.34 -6.73 -19.48
N SER A 77 7.54 -7.03 -20.77
CA SER A 77 6.46 -7.46 -21.67
C SER A 77 6.22 -8.97 -21.62
N GLU A 78 7.21 -9.75 -21.21
CA GLU A 78 7.06 -11.19 -21.04
C GLU A 78 6.34 -11.51 -19.72
N PRO A 79 5.27 -12.32 -19.75
CA PRO A 79 4.59 -12.78 -18.54
C PRO A 79 5.54 -13.53 -17.61
N THR A 80 5.38 -13.28 -16.32
CA THR A 80 6.11 -13.98 -15.26
C THR A 80 5.49 -15.35 -15.05
N GLU A 81 6.33 -16.39 -15.07
CA GLU A 81 5.89 -17.75 -14.78
C GLU A 81 5.38 -17.86 -13.33
N PRO A 82 4.23 -18.52 -13.11
CA PRO A 82 3.73 -18.78 -11.76
C PRO A 82 4.69 -19.68 -10.98
N PRO A 83 4.79 -19.51 -9.65
CA PRO A 83 5.60 -20.38 -8.83
C PRO A 83 4.90 -21.73 -8.62
N GLU A 84 5.67 -22.73 -8.17
CA GLU A 84 5.11 -23.97 -7.64
C GLU A 84 4.40 -23.69 -6.30
N TRP A 85 3.07 -23.59 -6.33
CA TRP A 85 2.27 -23.12 -5.18
C TRP A 85 2.47 -23.94 -3.91
N LYS A 86 2.77 -25.23 -4.04
CA LYS A 86 3.07 -26.14 -2.92
C LYS A 86 4.41 -25.87 -2.24
N GLU A 87 5.33 -25.21 -2.93
CA GLU A 87 6.62 -24.77 -2.38
C GLU A 87 6.51 -23.40 -1.70
N VAL A 88 5.50 -22.62 -2.09
CA VAL A 88 5.28 -21.25 -1.63
C VAL A 88 4.38 -21.18 -0.40
N PHE A 89 3.28 -21.92 -0.39
CA PHE A 89 2.29 -21.91 0.69
C PHE A 89 2.16 -23.29 1.34
N ASP A 90 2.04 -23.33 2.67
CA ASP A 90 1.82 -24.59 3.41
C ASP A 90 0.50 -25.28 2.98
N ASP A 91 -0.54 -24.49 2.71
CA ASP A 91 -1.82 -24.96 2.20
C ASP A 91 -2.25 -24.11 0.99
N PRO A 92 -1.90 -24.52 -0.25
CA PRO A 92 -2.22 -23.76 -1.45
C PRO A 92 -3.71 -23.83 -1.84
N LEU A 93 -4.54 -24.60 -1.12
CA LEU A 93 -5.98 -24.67 -1.38
C LEU A 93 -6.78 -23.58 -0.64
N LEU A 94 -6.14 -22.86 0.28
CA LEU A 94 -6.77 -21.75 0.97
C LEU A 94 -7.20 -20.64 0.00
N PRO A 95 -8.19 -19.82 0.35
CA PRO A 95 -8.54 -18.65 -0.43
C PRO A 95 -7.31 -17.74 -0.64
N LEU A 96 -7.15 -17.20 -1.84
CA LEU A 96 -6.07 -16.28 -2.18
C LEU A 96 -6.57 -14.84 -2.15
N MET A 97 -5.80 -13.97 -1.51
CA MET A 97 -5.88 -12.53 -1.66
C MET A 97 -4.66 -12.04 -2.47
N VAL A 98 -4.89 -11.21 -3.48
CA VAL A 98 -3.82 -10.64 -4.31
C VAL A 98 -3.77 -9.13 -4.15
N ASP A 99 -2.59 -8.58 -3.87
CA ASP A 99 -2.34 -7.14 -3.82
C ASP A 99 -1.45 -6.72 -4.99
N ILE A 100 -2.04 -6.01 -5.95
CA ILE A 100 -1.39 -5.55 -7.18
C ILE A 100 -0.66 -4.24 -6.91
N GLY A 101 0.63 -4.23 -7.21
CA GLY A 101 1.50 -3.08 -6.96
C GLY A 101 1.77 -2.89 -5.47
N CYS A 102 1.93 -3.98 -4.71
CA CYS A 102 1.95 -3.99 -3.23
C CYS A 102 3.04 -3.12 -2.55
N GLY A 103 3.91 -2.49 -3.33
CA GLY A 103 4.89 -1.53 -2.84
C GLY A 103 5.88 -2.19 -1.89
N SER A 104 5.98 -1.68 -0.66
CA SER A 104 6.89 -2.27 0.33
C SER A 104 6.41 -3.61 0.89
N GLY A 105 5.17 -4.02 0.63
CA GLY A 105 4.59 -5.25 1.18
C GLY A 105 4.22 -5.18 2.67
N ARG A 106 4.50 -4.07 3.36
CA ARG A 106 4.16 -3.88 4.78
C ARG A 106 2.69 -4.07 5.08
N PHE A 107 1.82 -3.45 4.27
CA PHE A 107 0.37 -3.61 4.41
C PHE A 107 -0.04 -5.07 4.36
N LEU A 108 0.43 -5.82 3.36
CA LEU A 108 0.06 -7.22 3.18
C LEU A 108 0.58 -8.11 4.31
N ILE A 109 1.82 -7.88 4.78
CA ILE A 109 2.39 -8.58 5.94
C ILE A 109 1.60 -8.27 7.21
N TRP A 110 1.28 -7.00 7.43
CA TRP A 110 0.49 -6.55 8.56
C TRP A 110 -0.91 -7.15 8.54
N LEU A 111 -1.57 -7.14 7.38
CA LEU A 111 -2.88 -7.75 7.22
C LEU A 111 -2.83 -9.23 7.54
N ALA A 112 -1.85 -9.98 7.01
CA ALA A 112 -1.72 -11.40 7.27
C ALA A 112 -1.51 -11.76 8.75
N LYS A 113 -0.76 -10.93 9.49
CA LYS A 113 -0.55 -11.12 10.94
C LYS A 113 -1.78 -10.80 11.78
N ASN A 114 -2.63 -9.88 11.32
CA ASN A 114 -3.75 -9.34 12.08
C ASN A 114 -5.11 -9.89 11.62
N SER A 115 -5.20 -10.50 10.44
CA SER A 115 -6.39 -11.19 9.95
C SER A 115 -6.50 -12.53 10.68
N GLY A 116 -7.53 -12.73 11.51
CA GLY A 116 -7.83 -14.07 12.06
C GLY A 116 -8.29 -15.09 11.00
N GLU A 117 -8.21 -14.75 9.72
CA GLU A 117 -8.77 -15.49 8.60
C GLU A 117 -7.73 -16.45 8.00
N ARG A 118 -8.17 -17.68 7.68
CA ARG A 118 -7.32 -18.66 7.00
C ARG A 118 -7.31 -18.38 5.50
N ARG A 119 -6.28 -17.68 5.03
CA ARG A 119 -6.05 -17.37 3.61
C ARG A 119 -4.58 -17.18 3.29
N ASN A 120 -4.26 -17.30 2.01
CA ASN A 120 -2.96 -16.97 1.44
C ASN A 120 -2.97 -15.55 0.87
N TYR A 121 -1.80 -14.92 0.90
CA TYR A 121 -1.59 -13.54 0.48
C TYR A 121 -0.48 -13.48 -0.56
N LEU A 122 -0.78 -12.88 -1.72
CA LEU A 122 0.17 -12.71 -2.81
C LEU A 122 0.34 -11.22 -3.14
N GLY A 123 1.54 -10.68 -2.96
CA GLY A 123 1.89 -9.33 -3.40
C GLY A 123 2.60 -9.36 -4.75
N LEU A 124 2.06 -8.65 -5.74
CA LEU A 124 2.71 -8.47 -7.04
C LEU A 124 3.35 -7.08 -7.12
N GLU A 125 4.64 -7.00 -7.47
CA GLU A 125 5.34 -5.73 -7.56
C GLU A 125 6.41 -5.75 -8.66
N ILE A 126 6.46 -4.69 -9.47
CA ILE A 126 7.38 -4.58 -10.61
C ILE A 126 8.79 -4.12 -10.19
N ARG A 127 8.98 -3.61 -8.97
CA ARG A 127 10.29 -3.20 -8.45
C ARG A 127 10.93 -4.35 -7.69
N GLN A 128 11.81 -5.10 -8.36
CA GLN A 128 12.51 -6.26 -7.81
C GLN A 128 13.13 -6.03 -6.42
N LYS A 129 13.77 -4.88 -6.19
CA LYS A 129 14.37 -4.53 -4.88
C LYS A 129 13.35 -4.44 -3.73
N LEU A 130 12.09 -4.13 -4.02
CA LEU A 130 11.02 -4.17 -3.01
C LEU A 130 10.62 -5.62 -2.75
N VAL A 131 10.42 -6.41 -3.79
CA VAL A 131 10.08 -7.84 -3.69
C VAL A 131 11.12 -8.60 -2.88
N GLU A 132 12.41 -8.42 -3.17
CA GLU A 132 13.51 -9.06 -2.43
C GLU A 132 13.47 -8.71 -0.94
N ARG A 133 13.16 -7.46 -0.61
CA ARG A 133 13.05 -6.99 0.76
C ARG A 133 11.84 -7.59 1.47
N SER A 134 10.68 -7.60 0.82
CA SER A 134 9.45 -8.14 1.39
C SER A 134 9.54 -9.66 1.58
N ARG A 135 10.17 -10.38 0.63
CA ARG A 135 10.48 -11.82 0.79
C ARG A 135 11.37 -12.07 2.00
N PHE A 136 12.44 -11.29 2.17
CA PHE A 136 13.29 -11.39 3.36
C PHE A 136 12.48 -11.21 4.66
N TRP A 137 11.59 -10.22 4.72
CA TRP A 137 10.74 -9.99 5.90
C TRP A 137 9.77 -11.12 6.19
N VAL A 138 9.13 -11.68 5.15
CA VAL A 138 8.24 -12.85 5.31
C VAL A 138 9.01 -14.03 5.90
N THR A 139 10.21 -14.31 5.38
CA THR A 139 11.07 -15.39 5.88
C THR A 139 11.49 -15.15 7.33
N GLU A 140 11.94 -13.94 7.68
CA GLU A 140 12.34 -13.59 9.06
C GLU A 140 11.17 -13.69 10.05
N LEU A 141 9.96 -13.37 9.61
CA LEU A 141 8.74 -13.47 10.43
C LEU A 141 8.16 -14.89 10.47
N GLY A 142 8.71 -15.84 9.69
CA GLY A 142 8.23 -17.21 9.62
C GLY A 142 6.82 -17.35 9.01
N LEU A 143 6.38 -16.38 8.21
CA LEU A 143 5.06 -16.41 7.59
C LEU A 143 5.06 -17.36 6.40
N ARG A 144 4.17 -18.35 6.43
CA ARG A 144 4.03 -19.39 5.37
C ARG A 144 2.80 -19.22 4.49
N ASN A 145 2.00 -18.18 4.76
CA ASN A 145 0.80 -17.84 4.00
C ASN A 145 0.93 -16.49 3.27
N VAL A 146 2.14 -15.93 3.18
CA VAL A 146 2.40 -14.66 2.47
C VAL A 146 3.53 -14.87 1.47
N TYR A 147 3.35 -14.43 0.24
CA TYR A 147 4.36 -14.48 -0.80
C TYR A 147 4.39 -13.20 -1.61
N PHE A 148 5.59 -12.81 -2.04
CA PHE A 148 5.79 -11.65 -2.91
C PHE A 148 6.40 -12.10 -4.22
N MET A 149 5.95 -11.53 -5.34
CA MET A 149 6.44 -11.87 -6.66
C MET A 149 6.80 -10.64 -7.46
N PHE A 150 7.96 -10.72 -8.12
CA PHE A 150 8.38 -9.73 -9.09
C PHE A 150 7.64 -9.99 -10.39
N ALA A 151 6.69 -9.12 -10.72
CA ALA A 151 5.85 -9.28 -11.89
C ALA A 151 5.30 -7.95 -12.38
N ASN A 152 5.17 -7.82 -13.70
CA ASN A 152 4.27 -6.83 -14.29
C ASN A 152 2.85 -7.40 -14.27
N ALA A 153 2.04 -6.95 -13.32
CA ALA A 153 0.68 -7.46 -13.14
C ALA A 153 -0.18 -7.33 -14.40
N THR A 154 0.06 -6.33 -15.25
CA THR A 154 -0.73 -6.11 -16.49
C THR A 154 -0.65 -7.31 -17.45
N VAL A 155 0.49 -7.99 -17.50
CA VAL A 155 0.73 -9.11 -18.43
C VAL A 155 0.77 -10.47 -17.73
N SER A 156 1.11 -10.50 -16.44
CA SER A 156 1.28 -11.76 -15.70
C SER A 156 0.06 -12.16 -14.86
N PHE A 157 -0.80 -11.22 -14.45
CA PHE A 157 -1.82 -11.48 -13.41
C PHE A 157 -2.71 -12.66 -13.72
N ASP A 158 -3.25 -12.74 -14.94
CA ASP A 158 -4.16 -13.81 -15.32
C ASP A 158 -3.46 -15.18 -15.20
N GLN A 159 -2.31 -15.37 -15.84
CA GLN A 159 -1.60 -16.65 -15.78
C GLN A 159 -1.27 -17.09 -14.34
N ILE A 160 -0.89 -16.14 -13.49
CA ILE A 160 -0.60 -16.39 -12.07
C ILE A 160 -1.87 -16.88 -11.35
N VAL A 161 -2.95 -16.11 -11.42
CA VAL A 161 -4.19 -16.41 -10.70
C VAL A 161 -4.84 -17.69 -11.22
N TRP A 162 -4.83 -17.92 -12.53
CA TRP A 162 -5.40 -19.12 -13.13
C TRP A 162 -4.65 -20.41 -12.75
N SER A 163 -3.36 -20.32 -12.45
CA SER A 163 -2.58 -21.47 -11.98
C SER A 163 -2.78 -21.80 -10.50
N TYR A 164 -3.34 -20.87 -9.72
CA TYR A 164 -3.53 -21.06 -8.28
C TYR A 164 -4.66 -22.06 -8.01
N PRO A 165 -4.46 -23.10 -7.17
CA PRO A 165 -5.41 -24.20 -7.06
C PRO A 165 -6.60 -23.90 -6.12
N GLY A 166 -6.49 -22.90 -5.23
CA GLY A 166 -7.59 -22.46 -4.37
C GLY A 166 -8.44 -21.36 -5.00
N PRO A 167 -9.50 -20.89 -4.32
CA PRO A 167 -10.35 -19.81 -4.84
C PRO A 167 -9.68 -18.43 -4.68
N LEU A 168 -9.78 -17.58 -5.70
CA LEU A 168 -9.47 -16.16 -5.55
C LEU A 168 -10.60 -15.47 -4.75
N SER A 169 -10.24 -14.79 -3.65
CA SER A 169 -11.21 -14.19 -2.72
C SER A 169 -11.26 -12.66 -2.80
N LEU A 170 -10.12 -12.01 -2.96
CA LEU A 170 -10.01 -10.55 -2.94
C LEU A 170 -8.83 -10.09 -3.77
N VAL A 171 -9.00 -9.00 -4.51
CA VAL A 171 -7.94 -8.30 -5.22
C VAL A 171 -7.92 -6.85 -4.76
N THR A 172 -6.76 -6.39 -4.29
CA THR A 172 -6.50 -4.98 -3.97
C THR A 172 -5.49 -4.41 -4.96
N ILE A 173 -5.57 -3.09 -5.18
CA ILE A 173 -4.65 -2.37 -6.06
C ILE A 173 -4.12 -1.17 -5.30
N LEU A 174 -2.81 -1.07 -5.13
CA LEU A 174 -2.18 0.12 -4.57
C LEU A 174 -1.98 1.16 -5.66
N VAL A 175 -2.80 2.22 -5.60
CA VAL A 175 -2.64 3.39 -6.47
C VAL A 175 -1.77 4.42 -5.77
N SER A 176 -0.55 4.61 -6.28
CA SER A 176 0.31 5.71 -5.82
C SER A 176 -0.17 7.02 -6.42
N ILE A 177 -0.70 7.93 -5.60
CA ILE A 177 -1.23 9.26 -6.01
C ILE A 177 -0.16 10.20 -6.62
N PHE A 178 1.12 9.80 -6.67
CA PHE A 178 2.21 10.62 -7.22
C PHE A 178 2.32 10.65 -8.75
N PHE A 179 1.36 10.08 -9.50
CA PHE A 179 1.40 10.09 -10.97
C PHE A 179 0.96 11.41 -11.64
N PHE A 180 0.51 12.42 -10.87
CA PHE A 180 0.20 13.76 -11.37
C PHE A 180 1.09 14.82 -10.71
N ARG A 181 2.34 14.95 -11.13
CA ARG A 181 3.13 16.16 -10.91
C ARG A 181 4.14 16.38 -12.02
#